data_AF-A0A7K2BVY1-F1
#
_entry.id   AF-A0A7K2BVY1-F1
#
_cell.length_a   1.000
_cell.length_b   1.000
_cell.length_c   1.000
_cell.angle_alpha   90.00
_cell.angle_beta   90.00
_cell.angle_gamma   90.00
#
_symmetry.space_group_name_H-M   'P 1'
#
loop_
_entity.id
_entity.type
_entity.pdbx_description
1 polymer ?
#
loop_
_entity_poly.entity_id
_entity_poly.type
_entity_poly.pdbx_seq_one_letter_code
_entity_poly.pdbx_strand_id
1 'polypeptide(L)'
;MGRIRSLASSASGRPDPGVQGGCRWTVERLRGPVSELLESAEPSAAGARVARIHTVTGAGLVLGSTQGPETADQTRAAAAGAEILRRRSGGGAVLLLPGG
;
A
#
# COMPACT_ATOMS: atom_id res chain seq x y z
N MET A 1 -1.78 -21.06 11.46
CA MET A 1 -2.56 -19.82 11.65
C MET A 1 -2.41 -18.97 10.40
N GLY A 2 -3.40 -18.57 9.59
CA GLY A 2 -4.85 -18.51 9.68
C GLY A 2 -5.28 -17.32 8.80
N ARG A 3 -5.23 -17.46 7.47
CA ARG A 3 -5.62 -16.36 6.54
C ARG A 3 -7.11 -16.45 6.25
N ILE A 4 -7.88 -15.55 6.87
CA ILE A 4 -9.27 -15.28 6.48
C ILE A 4 -9.21 -14.34 5.27
N ARG A 5 -9.54 -14.86 4.08
CA ARG A 5 -9.85 -14.04 2.91
C ARG A 5 -11.32 -13.64 3.00
N SER A 6 -11.59 -12.38 3.31
CA SER A 6 -12.92 -11.79 3.15
C SER A 6 -12.97 -11.10 1.79
N LEU A 7 -13.61 -11.76 0.81
CA LEU A 7 -14.04 -11.14 -0.43
C LEU A 7 -15.49 -10.69 -0.24
N ALA A 8 -15.69 -9.44 0.14
CA ALA A 8 -17.02 -8.83 0.04
C ALA A 8 -17.28 -8.46 -1.43
N SER A 9 -17.81 -9.41 -2.20
CA SER A 9 -18.49 -9.13 -3.46
C SER A 9 -19.99 -9.07 -3.16
N SER A 10 -20.56 -7.87 -3.19
CA SER A 10 -22.01 -7.67 -3.37
C SER A 10 -22.30 -6.23 -3.76
N ALA A 11 -22.62 -6.04 -5.03
CA ALA A 11 -23.59 -5.04 -5.46
C ALA A 11 -24.37 -5.65 -6.63
N SER A 12 -25.31 -6.54 -6.29
CA SER A 12 -26.41 -6.92 -7.16
C SER A 12 -27.38 -5.76 -7.21
N GLY A 13 -27.18 -4.85 -8.16
CA GLY A 13 -28.15 -3.83 -8.56
C GLY A 13 -28.31 -3.93 -10.07
N ARG A 14 -29.55 -4.13 -10.54
CA ARG A 14 -29.90 -4.09 -11.96
C ARG A 14 -29.50 -2.70 -12.50
N PRO A 15 -28.67 -2.58 -13.55
CA PRO A 15 -28.29 -1.26 -14.05
C PRO A 15 -29.49 -0.57 -14.70
N ASP A 16 -29.73 0.69 -14.33
CA ASP A 16 -30.64 1.58 -15.05
C ASP A 16 -30.15 1.74 -16.51
N PRO A 17 -31.00 1.57 -17.53
CA PRO A 17 -30.65 1.83 -18.91
C PRO A 17 -30.60 3.35 -19.15
N GLY A 18 -29.56 4.03 -18.65
CA GLY A 18 -29.47 5.48 -18.80
C GLY A 18 -28.18 6.18 -18.37
N VAL A 19 -27.24 5.51 -17.69
CA VAL A 19 -25.96 6.13 -17.30
C VAL A 19 -24.78 5.35 -17.91
N GLN A 20 -24.39 5.75 -19.12
CA GLN A 20 -23.10 5.36 -19.71
C GLN A 20 -22.11 6.52 -19.55
N GLY A 21 -20.97 6.27 -18.89
CA GLY A 21 -19.79 7.14 -18.99
C GLY A 21 -19.28 7.81 -17.72
N GLY A 22 -19.15 7.08 -16.60
CA GLY A 22 -18.33 7.51 -15.47
C GLY A 22 -17.19 6.53 -15.25
N CYS A 23 -15.93 6.97 -15.28
CA CYS A 23 -14.80 6.10 -14.97
C CYS A 23 -14.86 5.67 -13.50
N ARG A 24 -15.44 4.50 -13.26
CA ARG A 24 -15.59 3.93 -11.93
C ARG A 24 -14.23 3.58 -11.36
N TRP A 25 -13.81 4.28 -10.31
CA TRP A 25 -12.65 3.90 -9.51
C TRP A 25 -12.99 2.70 -8.64
N THR A 26 -12.14 1.69 -8.62
CA THR A 26 -12.14 0.62 -7.61
C THR A 26 -11.23 1.05 -6.47
N VAL A 27 -11.72 1.00 -5.23
CA VAL A 27 -10.92 1.35 -4.05
C VAL A 27 -10.59 0.08 -3.26
N GLU A 28 -9.30 -0.22 -3.16
CA GLU A 28 -8.77 -1.32 -2.37
C GLU A 28 -8.13 -0.77 -1.08
N ARG A 29 -8.35 -1.45 0.04
CA ARG A 29 -7.78 -1.07 1.34
C ARG A 29 -6.98 -2.22 1.89
N LEU A 30 -5.70 -1.98 2.17
CA LEU A 30 -4.78 -2.95 2.73
C LEU A 30 -4.26 -2.46 4.07
N ARG A 31 -4.03 -3.38 5.00
CA ARG A 31 -3.48 -3.08 6.33
C ARG A 31 -2.45 -4.14 6.70
N GLY A 32 -1.28 -3.71 7.15
CA GLY A 32 -0.20 -4.62 7.54
C GLY A 32 1.14 -3.92 7.78
N PRO A 33 2.21 -4.69 8.03
CA PRO A 33 3.59 -4.18 8.10
C PRO A 33 4.00 -3.47 6.80
N VAL A 34 4.96 -2.55 6.91
CA VAL A 34 5.41 -1.74 5.77
C VAL A 34 6.00 -2.63 4.66
N SER A 35 6.79 -3.63 5.05
CA SER A 35 7.32 -4.69 4.16
C SER A 35 6.26 -5.39 3.34
N GLU A 36 5.24 -5.97 3.98
CA GLU A 36 4.18 -6.70 3.29
C GLU A 36 3.39 -5.81 2.32
N LEU A 37 3.16 -4.55 2.69
CA LEU A 37 2.42 -3.60 1.86
C LEU A 37 3.24 -3.16 0.63
N LEU A 38 4.56 -2.96 0.78
CA LEU A 38 5.46 -2.65 -0.34
C LEU A 38 5.59 -3.82 -1.33
N GLU A 39 5.57 -5.04 -0.81
CA GLU A 39 5.67 -6.27 -1.62
C GLU A 39 4.33 -6.71 -2.21
N SER A 40 3.24 -6.01 -1.90
CA SER A 40 1.92 -6.37 -2.41
C SER A 40 1.88 -6.41 -3.94
N ALA A 41 1.30 -7.49 -4.48
CA ALA A 41 1.24 -7.70 -5.91
C ALA A 41 0.46 -6.56 -6.58
N GLU A 42 0.99 -6.04 -7.69
CA GLU A 42 0.31 -5.00 -8.47
C GLU A 42 -1.11 -5.45 -8.86
N PRO A 43 -2.08 -4.53 -8.89
CA PRO A 43 -3.43 -4.89 -9.32
C PRO A 43 -3.39 -5.37 -10.77
N SER A 44 -4.02 -6.51 -11.04
CA SER A 44 -4.28 -6.95 -12.43
C SER A 44 -5.37 -6.05 -13.02
N ALA A 45 -4.97 -4.88 -13.52
CA ALA A 45 -5.88 -3.83 -13.94
C ALA A 45 -5.68 -3.47 -15.42
N ALA A 46 -5.85 -4.44 -16.32
CA ALA A 46 -6.02 -4.11 -17.74
C ALA A 46 -7.34 -3.33 -17.93
N GLY A 47 -7.25 -1.99 -17.95
CA GLY A 47 -8.36 -1.08 -18.27
C GLY A 47 -9.17 -0.52 -17.09
N ALA A 48 -8.86 -0.86 -15.84
CA ALA A 48 -9.58 -0.35 -14.66
C ALA A 48 -8.78 0.73 -13.90
N ARG A 49 -9.46 1.75 -13.38
CA ARG A 49 -8.85 2.73 -12.48
C ARG A 49 -8.92 2.22 -11.04
N VAL A 50 -7.77 2.04 -10.40
CA VAL A 50 -7.68 1.50 -9.03
C VAL A 50 -6.97 2.49 -8.12
N ALA A 51 -7.55 2.73 -6.95
CA ALA A 51 -6.93 3.45 -5.85
C ALA A 51 -6.67 2.47 -4.69
N ARG A 52 -5.42 2.31 -4.28
CA ARG A 52 -5.05 1.51 -3.11
C ARG A 52 -4.68 2.40 -1.93
N ILE A 53 -5.39 2.21 -0.83
CA ILE A 53 -5.13 2.87 0.45
C ILE A 53 -4.45 1.85 1.36
N HIS A 54 -3.25 2.19 1.84
CA HIS A 54 -2.46 1.33 2.70
C HIS A 54 -2.42 1.92 4.11
N THR A 55 -2.79 1.13 5.12
CA THR A 55 -2.65 1.48 6.52
C THR A 55 -1.53 0.66 7.15
N VAL A 56 -0.44 1.32 7.51
CA VAL A 56 0.71 0.66 8.15
C VAL A 56 0.38 0.31 9.60
N THR A 57 0.81 -0.88 10.05
CA THR A 57 0.65 -1.33 11.44
C THR A 57 1.91 -1.20 12.27
N GLY A 58 3.06 -0.92 11.64
CA GLY A 58 4.35 -0.67 12.28
C GLY A 58 5.08 0.50 11.65
N ALA A 59 6.16 0.95 12.30
CA ALA A 59 7.00 2.03 11.79
C ALA A 59 7.92 1.52 10.67
N GLY A 60 8.17 2.36 9.67
CA GLY A 60 9.12 2.03 8.60
C GLY A 60 9.73 3.26 7.95
N LEU A 61 11.06 3.25 7.78
CA LEU A 61 11.80 4.21 6.98
C LEU A 61 11.95 3.66 5.56
N VAL A 62 11.20 4.24 4.62
CA VAL A 62 11.18 3.83 3.22
C VAL A 62 12.10 4.73 2.40
N LEU A 63 13.24 4.18 2.00
CA LEU A 63 14.24 4.81 1.15
C LEU A 63 13.78 4.86 -0.30
N GLY A 64 14.17 5.92 -1.01
CA GLY A 64 14.02 6.05 -2.46
C GLY A 64 14.86 5.03 -3.23
N SER A 65 14.53 4.81 -4.51
CA SER A 65 15.15 3.76 -5.32
C SER A 65 16.68 3.84 -5.44
N THR A 66 17.26 5.05 -5.42
CA THR A 66 18.72 5.26 -5.51
C THR A 66 19.42 5.36 -4.16
N GLN A 67 18.67 5.31 -3.05
CA GLN A 67 19.23 5.43 -1.71
C GLN A 67 19.52 4.02 -1.17
N GLY A 68 20.78 3.78 -0.78
CA GLY A 68 21.21 2.56 -0.11
C GLY A 68 21.03 2.62 1.41
N PRO A 69 21.17 1.47 2.11
CA PRO A 69 20.98 1.37 3.56
C PRO A 69 21.90 2.30 4.37
N GLU A 70 23.05 2.70 3.82
CA GLU A 70 23.99 3.67 4.40
C GLU A 70 23.41 5.09 4.52
N THR A 71 22.30 5.37 3.83
CA THR A 71 21.59 6.66 3.95
C THR A 71 20.84 6.77 5.29
N ALA A 72 20.61 5.65 5.97
CA ALA A 72 19.87 5.59 7.22
C ALA A 72 20.77 5.28 8.43
N ASP A 73 20.48 5.90 9.56
CA ASP A 73 21.03 5.49 10.86
C ASP A 73 20.31 4.21 11.31
N GLN A 74 20.94 3.06 11.07
CA GLN A 74 20.37 1.75 11.39
C GLN A 74 20.14 1.55 12.89
N THR A 75 21.02 2.09 13.72
CA THR A 75 20.91 1.97 15.18
C THR A 75 19.71 2.76 15.68
N ARG A 76 19.51 4.00 15.20
CA ARG A 76 18.33 4.79 15.55
C ARG A 76 17.04 4.20 15.00
N ALA A 77 17.05 3.69 13.78
CA ALA A 77 15.88 3.03 13.20
C ALA A 77 15.46 1.81 14.04
N ALA A 78 16.41 0.95 14.41
CA ALA A 78 16.16 -0.20 15.26
C ALA A 78 15.65 0.21 16.66
N ALA A 79 16.27 1.22 17.28
CA ALA A 79 15.84 1.73 18.58
C ALA A 79 14.42 2.32 18.55
N ALA A 80 14.00 2.88 17.40
CA ALA A 80 12.65 3.37 17.17
C ALA A 80 11.66 2.26 16.73
N GLY A 81 12.11 1.01 16.59
CA GLY A 81 11.30 -0.10 16.09
C GLY A 81 10.89 0.07 14.61
N ALA A 82 11.64 0.86 13.85
CA ALA A 82 11.38 1.13 12.44
C ALA A 82 12.17 0.17 11.53
N GLU A 83 11.46 -0.52 10.65
CA GLU A 83 12.07 -1.27 9.55
C GLU A 83 12.70 -0.31 8.53
N ILE A 84 13.85 -0.66 7.94
CA ILE A 84 14.42 0.10 6.82
C ILE A 84 14.14 -0.67 5.53
N LEU A 85 13.43 -0.04 4.61
CA LEU A 85 13.03 -0.63 3.33
C LEU A 85 13.39 0.29 2.17
N ARG A 86 13.37 -0.25 0.95
CA ARG A 86 13.57 0.54 -0.26
C ARG A 86 12.37 0.38 -1.20
N ARG A 87 11.84 1.48 -1.70
CA ARG A 87 10.76 1.47 -2.71
C ARG A 87 11.33 1.49 -4.13
N ARG A 88 10.51 1.07 -5.09
CA ARG A 88 10.89 1.04 -6.52
C ARG A 88 10.88 2.43 -7.18
N SER A 89 10.06 3.35 -6.68
CA SER A 89 9.98 4.72 -7.20
C SER A 89 11.11 5.61 -6.69
N GLY A 90 11.43 6.65 -7.46
CA GLY A 90 12.38 7.69 -7.06
C GLY A 90 11.86 8.62 -5.96
N GLY A 91 12.61 9.69 -5.69
CA GLY A 91 12.31 10.69 -4.65
C GLY A 91 13.05 10.43 -3.33
N GLY A 92 12.73 11.22 -2.30
CA GLY A 92 13.37 11.14 -0.98
C GLY A 92 12.82 10.03 -0.08
N ALA A 93 13.54 9.79 1.03
CA ALA A 93 13.14 8.86 2.08
C ALA A 93 11.90 9.39 2.84
N VAL A 94 11.05 8.49 3.29
CA VAL A 94 9.83 8.80 4.06
C VAL A 94 9.77 7.91 5.30
N LEU A 95 9.49 8.52 6.45
CA LEU A 95 9.16 7.80 7.68
C LEU A 95 7.64 7.59 7.74
N LEU A 96 7.23 6.33 7.86
CA LEU A 96 5.84 5.93 8.05
C LEU A 96 5.62 5.52 9.50
N LEU A 97 4.57 6.03 10.13
CA LEU A 97 4.16 5.68 11.49
C LEU A 97 2.69 5.22 11.48
N PRO A 98 2.30 4.27 12.32
CA PRO A 98 0.89 3.95 12.53
C PRO A 98 0.14 5.17 13.09
N GLY A 99 -1.08 5.41 12.61
CA GLY A 99 -1.96 6.46 13.13
C GLY A 99 -1.91 7.80 12.38
N GLY A 100 -0.90 8.00 11.52
CA GLY A 100 -0.71 9.26 10.78
C GLY A 100 0.10 10.27 11.55
#